data_AF-A0A2I3EJ75-F1
#
_entry.id   AF-A0A2I3EJ75-F1
#
_cell.length_a   1.000
_cell.length_b   1.000
_cell.length_c   1.000
_cell.angle_alpha   90.00
_cell.angle_beta   90.00
_cell.angle_gamma   90.00
#
_symmetry.space_group_name_H-M   'P 1'
#
loop_
_entity.id
_entity.type
_entity.pdbx_description
1 polymer ?
#
loop_
_entity_poly.entity_id
_entity_poly.type
_entity_poly.pdbx_seq_one_letter_code
_entity_poly.pdbx_strand_id
1 'polypeptide(L)'
;MSSPIRPIRNPTRLDVMFWLPPGGTDNGVFASAWAELADLGPDDIDPVLSLLAGAGIGGYVATPGGRWRPGQAAIRRLWVDSLQYHRAEDVLVTYLHTRDRS
;
A
#
# COMPACT_ATOMS: atom_id res chain seq x y z
N MET A 1 -1.36 -8.60 -39.75
CA MET A 1 -0.11 -8.08 -39.15
C MET A 1 0.11 -8.82 -37.84
N SER A 2 1.26 -9.47 -37.67
CA SER A 2 1.57 -10.27 -36.47
C SER A 2 2.38 -9.42 -35.50
N SER A 3 1.89 -9.28 -34.26
CA SER A 3 2.57 -8.52 -33.22
C SER A 3 3.80 -9.30 -32.72
N PRO A 4 4.99 -8.70 -32.64
CA PRO A 4 6.16 -9.37 -32.09
C PRO A 4 6.00 -9.51 -30.57
N ILE A 5 5.76 -10.73 -30.10
CA ILE A 5 5.80 -11.06 -28.68
C ILE A 5 7.28 -11.02 -28.26
N ARG A 6 7.69 -9.92 -27.61
CA ARG A 6 8.99 -9.83 -26.95
C ARG A 6 8.91 -10.54 -25.59
N PRO A 7 9.75 -11.53 -25.31
CA PRO A 7 9.82 -12.13 -23.98
C PRO A 7 10.34 -11.09 -22.99
N ILE A 8 9.55 -10.80 -21.94
CA ILE A 8 9.97 -9.91 -20.85
C ILE A 8 11.09 -10.61 -20.08
N ARG A 9 12.31 -10.09 -20.20
CA ARG A 9 13.44 -10.51 -19.38
C ARG A 9 13.26 -9.88 -18.00
N ASN A 10 12.86 -10.71 -17.03
CA ASN A 10 12.83 -10.46 -15.59
C ASN A 10 11.52 -9.84 -15.02
N PRO A 11 10.49 -10.68 -14.72
CA PRO A 11 9.22 -10.22 -14.15
C PRO A 11 9.33 -9.68 -12.71
N THR A 12 10.29 -10.15 -11.90
CA THR A 12 10.44 -9.71 -10.51
C THR A 12 10.94 -8.27 -10.34
N ARG A 13 11.39 -7.61 -11.42
CA ARG A 13 11.67 -6.16 -11.43
C ARG A 13 10.46 -5.31 -11.84
N LEU A 14 9.39 -5.93 -12.32
CA LEU A 14 8.12 -5.29 -12.70
C LEU A 14 7.02 -5.51 -11.64
N ASP A 15 7.30 -6.30 -10.60
CA ASP A 15 6.31 -6.77 -9.61
C ASP A 15 5.82 -5.70 -8.63
N VAL A 16 6.51 -4.56 -8.50
CA VAL A 16 5.85 -3.35 -7.99
C VAL A 16 5.20 -2.72 -9.20
N MET A 17 3.93 -3.09 -9.41
CA MET A 17 3.09 -2.63 -10.52
C MET A 17 3.38 -1.15 -10.81
N PHE A 18 3.65 -0.81 -12.07
CA PHE A 18 4.20 0.50 -12.49
C PHE A 18 3.41 1.75 -11.99
N TRP A 19 2.20 1.54 -11.46
CA TRP A 19 1.32 2.57 -10.92
C TRP A 19 1.44 2.78 -9.40
N LEU A 20 2.12 1.90 -8.65
CA LEU A 20 2.45 2.15 -7.25
C LEU A 20 3.47 3.29 -7.18
N PRO A 21 3.22 4.35 -6.39
CA PRO A 21 4.18 5.43 -6.27
C PRO A 21 5.51 4.91 -5.73
N PRO A 22 6.67 5.30 -6.28
CA PRO A 22 7.96 4.82 -5.81
C PRO A 22 8.34 5.42 -4.45
N GLY A 23 9.28 4.77 -3.75
CA GLY A 23 9.87 5.30 -2.51
C GLY A 23 8.98 5.20 -1.27
N GLY A 24 7.96 4.36 -1.32
CA GLY A 24 7.14 4.02 -0.17
C GLY A 24 7.74 2.90 0.69
N THR A 25 6.95 2.48 1.68
CA THR A 25 7.28 1.46 2.65
C THR A 25 6.25 0.34 2.56
N ASP A 26 6.68 -0.90 2.34
CA ASP A 26 5.82 -2.08 2.45
C ASP A 26 5.92 -2.73 3.84
N ASN A 27 4.96 -3.61 4.14
CA ASN A 27 4.91 -4.36 5.40
C ASN A 27 5.54 -5.78 5.30
N GLY A 28 6.27 -6.09 4.23
CA GLY A 28 6.91 -7.38 4.01
C GLY A 28 5.99 -8.51 3.53
N VAL A 29 4.69 -8.26 3.35
CA VAL A 29 3.73 -9.24 2.82
C VAL A 29 3.54 -9.01 1.33
N PHE A 30 3.76 -10.07 0.54
CA PHE A 30 3.59 -10.03 -0.91
C PHE A 30 2.11 -9.85 -1.30
N ALA A 31 1.85 -8.98 -2.27
CA ALA A 31 0.57 -8.90 -2.96
C ALA A 31 0.78 -8.81 -4.47
N SER A 32 -0.08 -9.50 -5.22
CA SER A 32 -0.02 -9.56 -6.69
C SER A 32 -0.81 -8.44 -7.37
N ALA A 33 -1.72 -7.80 -6.64
CA ALA A 33 -2.56 -6.71 -7.11
C ALA A 33 -2.85 -5.75 -5.96
N TRP A 34 -2.90 -4.45 -6.27
CA TRP A 34 -2.94 -3.39 -5.25
C TRP A 34 -4.09 -2.42 -5.51
N ALA A 35 -4.76 -2.01 -4.43
CA ALA A 35 -5.84 -1.00 -4.46
C ALA A 35 -5.60 0.07 -3.40
N GLU A 36 -5.95 1.31 -3.71
CA GLU A 36 -5.95 2.42 -2.75
C GLU A 36 -7.04 2.21 -1.70
N LEU A 37 -6.69 2.32 -0.42
CA LEU A 37 -7.64 2.15 0.68
C LEU A 37 -7.91 3.46 1.41
N ALA A 38 -6.87 4.15 1.87
CA ALA A 38 -7.03 5.35 2.68
C ALA A 38 -5.76 6.22 2.70
N ASP A 39 -5.90 7.44 3.21
CA ASP A 39 -4.81 8.34 3.51
C ASP A 39 -4.53 8.27 5.03
N LEU A 40 -3.27 8.01 5.41
CA LEU A 40 -2.84 7.83 6.80
C LEU A 40 -1.99 9.00 7.30
N GLY A 41 -2.17 9.36 8.57
CA GLY A 41 -1.24 10.24 9.27
C GLY A 41 0.07 9.52 9.63
N PRO A 42 1.15 10.26 9.95
CA PRO A 42 2.45 9.67 10.29
C PRO A 42 2.38 8.65 11.43
N ASP A 43 1.59 8.95 12.46
CA ASP A 43 1.47 8.12 13.67
C ASP A 43 0.67 6.82 13.43
N ASP A 44 -0.08 6.75 12.32
CA ASP A 44 -0.91 5.59 11.96
C ASP A 44 -0.16 4.58 11.08
N ILE A 45 0.92 4.99 10.42
CA ILE A 45 1.61 4.17 9.40
C ILE A 45 2.11 2.85 10.00
N ASP A 46 2.99 2.92 11.00
CA ASP A 46 3.62 1.72 11.54
C ASP A 46 2.61 0.78 12.21
N PRO A 47 1.65 1.25 13.04
CA PRO A 47 0.62 0.40 13.60
C PRO A 47 -0.24 -0.28 12.53
N VAL A 48 -0.72 0.46 11.52
CA VAL A 48 -1.59 -0.11 10.48
C VAL A 48 -0.82 -1.13 9.63
N LEU A 49 0.40 -0.83 9.20
CA LEU A 49 1.22 -1.78 8.44
C LEU A 49 1.49 -3.06 9.23
N SER A 50 1.78 -2.93 10.54
CA SER A 50 2.00 -4.08 11.41
C SER A 50 0.74 -4.93 11.59
N LEU A 51 -0.44 -4.31 11.71
CA LEU A 51 -1.71 -5.03 11.81
C LEU A 51 -2.05 -5.78 10.51
N LEU A 52 -1.85 -5.14 9.36
CA LEU A 52 -2.02 -5.78 8.06
C LEU A 52 -1.07 -6.97 7.89
N ALA A 53 0.20 -6.82 8.29
CA ALA A 53 1.17 -7.91 8.25
C ALA A 53 0.75 -9.08 9.15
N GLY A 54 0.29 -8.79 10.38
CA GLY A 54 -0.26 -9.80 11.29
C GLY A 54 -1.50 -10.52 10.73
N ALA A 55 -2.26 -9.87 9.86
CA ALA A 55 -3.40 -10.45 9.15
C ALA A 55 -3.03 -11.19 7.85
N GLY A 56 -1.75 -11.17 7.44
CA GLY A 56 -1.29 -11.75 6.17
C GLY A 56 -1.73 -10.95 4.94
N ILE A 57 -1.96 -9.65 5.09
CA ILE A 57 -2.42 -8.75 4.03
C ILE A 57 -1.25 -7.87 3.59
N GLY A 58 -0.96 -7.86 2.29
CA GLY A 58 0.02 -6.94 1.70
C GLY A 58 -0.40 -5.50 1.89
N GLY A 59 0.48 -4.69 2.48
CA GLY A 59 0.26 -3.28 2.76
C GLY A 59 1.46 -2.45 2.31
N TYR A 60 1.19 -1.32 1.66
CA TYR A 60 2.20 -0.39 1.16
C TYR A 60 1.75 1.04 1.39
N VAL A 61 2.64 1.89 1.87
CA VAL A 61 2.38 3.33 2.01
C VAL A 61 3.36 4.17 1.23
N ALA A 62 2.88 5.21 0.58
CA ALA A 62 3.70 6.15 -0.18
C ALA A 62 3.03 7.52 -0.28
N THR A 63 3.82 8.54 -0.61
CA THR A 63 3.29 9.88 -0.89
C THR A 63 2.64 9.88 -2.29
N PRO A 64 1.35 10.25 -2.42
CA PRO A 64 0.71 10.40 -3.73
C PRO A 64 1.51 11.35 -4.62
N GLY A 65 1.81 10.93 -5.86
CA GLY A 65 2.60 11.72 -6.81
C GLY A 65 4.11 11.79 -6.52
N GLY A 66 4.62 11.06 -5.52
CA GLY A 66 6.05 10.85 -5.28
C GLY A 66 6.88 12.08 -4.89
N ARG A 67 6.24 13.25 -4.71
CA ARG A 67 6.93 14.50 -4.35
C ARG A 67 6.36 15.05 -3.05
N TRP A 68 7.13 14.87 -1.98
CA TRP A 68 6.89 15.59 -0.73
C TRP A 68 7.14 17.10 -0.93
N ARG A 69 6.23 17.94 -0.41
CA ARG A 69 6.41 19.40 -0.36
C ARG A 69 6.56 19.85 1.09
N PRO A 70 7.53 20.74 1.41
CA PRO A 70 7.64 21.33 2.74
C PRO A 70 6.34 22.05 3.13
N GLY A 71 5.81 21.75 4.32
CA GLY A 71 4.57 22.37 4.85
C GLY A 71 3.27 21.64 4.53
N GLN A 72 3.30 20.58 3.71
CA GLN A 72 2.14 19.69 3.54
C GLN A 72 2.11 18.69 4.69
N ALA A 73 0.95 18.50 5.33
CA ALA A 73 0.75 17.44 6.31
C ALA A 73 1.23 16.12 5.69
N ALA A 74 2.06 15.37 6.41
CA ALA A 74 2.73 14.16 5.93
C ALA A 74 1.76 12.98 5.82
N ILE A 75 0.69 13.19 5.07
CA ILE A 75 -0.32 12.19 4.76
C ILE A 75 0.30 11.25 3.72
N ARG A 76 0.36 9.96 4.05
CA ARG A 76 0.78 8.91 3.13
C ARG A 76 -0.42 8.07 2.76
N ARG A 77 -0.58 7.81 1.47
CA ARG A 77 -1.65 6.93 1.01
C ARG A 77 -1.27 5.48 1.29
N LEU A 78 -2.27 4.69 1.66
CA LEU A 78 -2.21 3.26 1.90
C LEU A 78 -2.78 2.54 0.69
N TRP A 79 -2.00 1.60 0.17
CA TRP A 79 -2.40 0.60 -0.80
C TRP A 79 -2.38 -0.77 -0.13
N VAL A 80 -3.34 -1.62 -0.50
CA VAL A 80 -3.50 -2.96 0.07
C VAL A 80 -3.71 -4.00 -1.03
N ASP A 81 -3.48 -5.27 -0.70
CA ASP A 81 -3.84 -6.40 -1.57
C ASP A 81 -5.31 -6.31 -1.99
N SER A 82 -5.57 -6.07 -3.27
CA SER A 82 -6.93 -5.88 -3.77
C SER A 82 -7.79 -7.14 -3.63
N LEU A 83 -7.17 -8.32 -3.57
CA LEU A 83 -7.89 -9.58 -3.36
C LEU A 83 -8.38 -9.73 -1.92
N GLN A 84 -7.81 -8.96 -1.00
CA GLN A 84 -8.13 -8.96 0.43
C GLN A 84 -8.68 -7.61 0.91
N TYR A 85 -9.14 -6.76 -0.02
CA TYR A 85 -9.53 -5.38 0.24
C TYR A 85 -10.48 -5.22 1.43
N HIS A 86 -11.58 -5.99 1.47
CA HIS A 86 -12.56 -5.90 2.56
C HIS A 86 -11.96 -6.32 3.92
N ARG A 87 -11.05 -7.30 3.95
CA ARG A 87 -10.37 -7.67 5.19
C ARG A 87 -9.40 -6.58 5.64
N ALA A 88 -8.75 -5.90 4.68
CA ALA A 88 -7.88 -4.77 4.97
C ALA A 88 -8.67 -3.57 5.51
N GLU A 89 -9.86 -3.32 4.95
CA GLU A 89 -10.80 -2.31 5.41
C GLU A 89 -11.27 -2.61 6.85
N ASP A 90 -11.65 -3.85 7.15
CA ASP A 90 -12.04 -4.26 8.51
C ASP A 90 -10.92 -4.03 9.54
N VAL A 91 -9.66 -4.35 9.17
CA VAL A 91 -8.49 -4.08 10.01
C VAL A 91 -8.33 -2.59 10.28
N LEU A 92 -8.41 -1.76 9.24
CA LEU A 92 -8.26 -0.31 9.35
C LEU A 92 -9.37 0.31 10.21
N VAL A 93 -10.62 -0.06 9.96
CA VAL A 93 -11.78 0.43 10.73
C VAL A 93 -11.66 0.05 12.20
N THR A 94 -11.27 -1.20 12.49
CA THR A 94 -11.07 -1.66 13.87
C THR A 94 -9.97 -0.88 14.59
N TYR A 95 -8.85 -0.62 13.90
CA TYR A 95 -7.76 0.19 14.42
C TYR A 95 -8.20 1.62 14.76
N LEU A 96 -8.85 2.31 13.81
CA LEU A 96 -9.30 3.69 14.00
C LEU A 96 -10.31 3.81 15.16
N HIS A 97 -11.27 2.89 15.23
CA HIS A 97 -12.21 2.84 16.37
C HIS A 97 -11.54 2.61 17.73
N THR A 98 -10.44 1.87 17.76
CA THR A 98 -9.69 1.64 19.00
C THR A 98 -8.90 2.88 19.40
N ARG A 99 -8.27 3.54 18.41
CA ARG A 99 -7.50 4.77 18.59
C ARG A 99 -8.36 5.94 19.08
N ASP A 100 -9.59 6.08 18.57
CA ASP A 100 -10.50 7.17 19.00
C ASP A 100 -10.98 7.02 20.44
N ARG A 101 -10.81 5.85 21.06
CA ARG A 101 -11.22 5.56 22.44
C ARG A 101 -10.08 5.63 23.46
N SER A 102 -8.83 5.77 23.01
CA SER A 102 -7.64 5.88 23.85
C SER A 102 -7.27 7.34 24.08
#